data_AF-A0A9C6XA78-F1
#
_entry.id   AF-A0A9C6XA78-F1
#
_cell.length_a   1.000
_cell.length_b   1.000
_cell.length_c   1.000
_cell.angle_alpha   90.00
_cell.angle_beta   90.00
_cell.angle_gamma   90.00
#
_symmetry.space_group_name_H-M   'P 1'
#
loop_
_entity.id
_entity.type
_entity.pdbx_description
1 polymer ?
#
loop_
_entity_poly.entity_id
_entity_poly.type
_entity_poly.pdbx_seq_one_letter_code
_entity_poly.pdbx_strand_id
1 'polypeptide(L)' 'MAFSYPESDADFVDKVKTDLGLFVKSSPFDSVLVFPPVNSFYRFLIHQLAQDNFDQLRTFSIGEDPDRRIVVCTKDLVAR' A
#
# COMPACT_ATOMS: atom_id res chain seq x y z
N MET A 1 6.80 20.72 -5.23
CA MET A 1 6.59 19.32 -5.67
C MET A 1 5.24 18.88 -5.15
N ALA A 2 4.21 18.89 -6.01
CA ALA A 2 2.87 18.50 -5.62
C ALA A 2 2.70 17.01 -5.90
N PHE A 3 2.67 16.17 -4.86
CA PHE A 3 1.98 14.89 -4.99
C PHE A 3 0.51 15.25 -5.10
N SER A 4 -0.07 15.19 -6.31
CA SER A 4 -1.49 15.52 -6.48
C SER A 4 -2.29 14.56 -5.61
N TYR A 5 -3.05 15.10 -4.66
CA TYR A 5 -4.06 14.31 -3.97
C TYR A 5 -4.98 13.65 -5.00
N PRO A 6 -5.46 12.42 -4.73
CA PRO A 6 -6.41 11.76 -5.62
C PRO A 6 -7.61 12.67 -5.86
N GLU A 7 -8.16 12.67 -7.08
CA GLU A 7 -9.27 13.57 -7.44
C GLU A 7 -10.56 13.23 -6.66
N SER A 8 -10.65 11.99 -6.13
CA SER A 8 -11.66 11.54 -5.16
C SER A 8 -11.20 10.31 -4.38
N ASP A 9 -11.91 9.95 -3.31
CA ASP A 9 -11.66 8.70 -2.57
C ASP A 9 -11.85 7.45 -3.44
N ALA A 10 -12.80 7.48 -4.38
CA ALA A 10 -13.02 6.37 -5.31
C ALA A 10 -11.82 6.16 -6.25
N ASP A 11 -11.31 7.26 -6.83
CA ASP A 11 -10.12 7.23 -7.66
C ASP A 11 -8.88 6.74 -6.89
N PHE A 12 -8.74 7.15 -5.62
CA PHE A 12 -7.69 6.64 -4.75
C PHE A 12 -7.79 5.13 -4.56
N VAL A 13 -8.99 4.63 -4.24
CA VAL A 13 -9.25 3.20 -4.03
C VAL A 13 -8.91 2.39 -5.29
N ASP A 14 -9.31 2.87 -6.46
CA ASP A 14 -9.07 2.16 -7.72
C ASP A 14 -7.58 2.13 -8.09
N LYS A 15 -6.85 3.23 -7.85
CA LYS A 15 -5.39 3.30 -8.02
C LYS A 15 -4.67 2.35 -7.08
N VAL A 16 -5.01 2.36 -5.79
CA VAL A 16 -4.40 1.45 -4.80
C VAL A 16 -4.68 -0.02 -5.16
N LYS A 17 -5.91 -0.38 -5.53
CA LYS A 17 -6.22 -1.74 -5.99
C LYS A 17 -5.40 -2.16 -7.20
N THR A 18 -5.21 -1.23 -8.14
CA THR A 18 -4.39 -1.45 -9.34
C THR A 18 -2.93 -1.70 -8.95
N ASP A 19 -2.34 -0.85 -8.11
CA ASP A 19 -0.96 -0.99 -7.65
C ASP A 19 -0.73 -2.30 -6.89
N LEU A 20 -1.64 -2.67 -5.99
CA LEU A 20 -1.59 -3.94 -5.25
C LEU A 20 -1.69 -5.14 -6.20
N GLY A 21 -2.61 -5.09 -7.18
CA GLY A 21 -2.77 -6.14 -8.17
C GLY A 21 -1.55 -6.29 -9.09
N LEU A 22 -0.94 -5.18 -9.51
CA LEU A 22 0.30 -5.18 -10.28
C LEU A 22 1.46 -5.73 -9.45
N PHE A 23 1.57 -5.32 -8.19
CA PHE A 23 2.59 -5.84 -7.28
C PHE A 23 2.46 -7.35 -7.14
N VAL A 24 1.27 -7.90 -6.84
CA VAL A 24 1.07 -9.35 -6.73
C VAL A 24 1.43 -10.11 -8.02
N LYS A 25 1.10 -9.55 -9.19
CA LYS A 25 1.40 -10.19 -10.48
C LYS A 25 2.88 -10.16 -10.86
N SER A 26 3.59 -9.12 -10.46
CA SER A 26 4.95 -8.85 -10.93
C SER A 26 6.03 -9.04 -9.87
N SER A 27 5.67 -9.15 -8.59
CA SER A 27 6.59 -9.09 -7.45
C SER A 27 7.76 -10.06 -7.63
N PRO A 28 8.97 -9.54 -7.92
CA PRO A 28 10.16 -10.36 -7.83
C PRO A 28 10.35 -10.79 -6.37
N PHE A 29 10.94 -11.97 -6.17
CA PHE A 29 11.32 -12.45 -4.84
C PHE A 29 12.03 -11.34 -4.06
N ASP A 30 11.63 -11.13 -2.80
CA ASP A 30 12.20 -10.16 -1.87
C ASP A 30 12.01 -8.66 -2.20
N SER A 31 10.88 -8.29 -2.78
CA SER A 31 10.50 -6.89 -3.02
C SER A 31 9.38 -6.38 -2.10
N VAL A 32 9.31 -5.05 -1.92
CA VAL A 32 8.24 -4.36 -1.20
C VAL A 32 7.69 -3.20 -2.04
N LEU A 33 6.40 -2.93 -1.89
CA LEU A 33 5.73 -1.73 -2.42
C LEU A 33 5.65 -0.68 -1.32
N VAL A 34 6.07 0.55 -1.60
CA VAL A 34 6.07 1.65 -0.63
C VAL A 34 5.18 2.77 -1.13
N PHE A 35 4.12 3.07 -0.39
CA PHE A 35 3.26 4.21 -0.65
C PHE A 35 3.88 5.51 -0.13
N PRO A 36 3.61 6.67 -0.77
CA PRO A 36 3.99 7.97 -0.23
C PRO A 36 3.30 8.24 1.12
N PRO A 37 3.78 9.23 1.90
CA PRO A 37 3.08 9.64 3.10
C PRO A 37 1.66 10.13 2.79
N VAL A 38 0.69 9.58 3.49
CA VAL A 38 -0.74 9.93 3.36
C VAL A 38 -1.37 10.07 4.73
N ASN A 39 -2.52 10.75 4.81
CA ASN A 39 -3.24 10.94 6.07
C ASN A 39 -3.77 9.60 6.64
N SER A 40 -4.22 9.63 7.90
CA SER A 40 -4.72 8.44 8.61
C SER A 40 -5.87 7.72 7.88
N PHE A 41 -6.74 8.46 7.20
CA PHE A 41 -7.86 7.89 6.45
C PHE A 41 -7.39 7.07 5.25
N TYR A 42 -6.49 7.61 4.42
CA TYR A 42 -5.94 6.87 3.29
C TYR A 42 -5.02 5.72 3.72
N ARG A 43 -4.30 5.86 4.84
CA ARG A 43 -3.57 4.73 5.45
C ARG A 43 -4.53 3.57 5.77
N PHE A 44 -5.64 3.88 6.44
CA PHE A 44 -6.67 2.90 6.75
C PHE A 44 -7.22 2.22 5.48
N LEU A 45 -7.53 2.98 4.43
CA LEU A 45 -8.01 2.41 3.17
C LEU A 45 -6.99 1.46 2.53
N ILE A 46 -5.70 1.81 2.50
CA ILE A 46 -4.65 0.92 1.96
C ILE A 46 -4.60 -0.39 2.76
N HIS A 47 -4.61 -0.31 4.10
CA HIS A 47 -4.61 -1.49 4.96
C HIS A 47 -5.83 -2.38 4.70
N GLN A 48 -7.03 -1.79 4.65
CA GLN A 48 -8.29 -2.50 4.42
C GLN A 48 -8.30 -3.19 3.04
N LEU A 49 -7.94 -2.47 1.99
CA LEU A 49 -7.93 -3.02 0.62
C LEU A 49 -6.94 -4.16 0.45
N ALA A 50 -5.75 -4.05 1.04
CA ALA A 50 -4.78 -5.14 0.99
C ALA A 50 -5.30 -6.38 1.74
N GLN A 51 -5.92 -6.19 2.91
CA GLN A 51 -6.44 -7.28 3.73
C GLN A 51 -7.65 -7.97 3.09
N ASP A 52 -8.58 -7.21 2.49
CA ASP A 52 -9.83 -7.75 1.96
C ASP A 52 -9.68 -8.39 0.58
N ASN A 53 -8.69 -7.94 -0.21
CA ASN A 53 -8.57 -8.34 -1.62
C ASN A 53 -7.35 -9.22 -1.92
N PHE A 54 -6.36 -9.30 -1.02
CA PHE A 54 -5.08 -9.95 -1.30
C PHE A 54 -4.53 -10.72 -0.09
N ASP A 55 -5.00 -11.94 0.10
CA ASP A 55 -4.63 -12.81 1.23
C ASP A 55 -3.13 -13.09 1.34
N GLN A 56 -2.34 -12.96 0.27
CA GLN A 56 -0.90 -13.17 0.31
C GLN A 56 -0.11 -11.95 0.82
N LEU A 57 -0.76 -10.79 0.97
CA LEU A 57 -0.09 -9.55 1.33
C LEU A 57 -0.12 -9.28 2.83
N ARG A 58 0.87 -8.53 3.29
CA ARG A 58 0.94 -7.92 4.62
C ARG A 58 1.26 -6.45 4.44
N THR A 59 0.68 -5.63 5.32
CA THR A 59 0.84 -4.17 5.31
C THR A 59 1.29 -3.69 6.68
N PHE A 60 2.20 -2.72 6.72
CA PHE A 60 2.63 -2.08 7.96
C PHE A 60 3.08 -0.64 7.66
N SER A 61 2.89 0.24 8.63
CA SER A 61 3.34 1.62 8.50
C SER A 61 4.73 1.79 9.10
N ILE A 62 5.60 2.55 8.44
CA ILE A 62 6.96 2.88 8.90
C ILE A 62 7.15 4.41 8.97
N GLY A 63 8.06 4.85 9.82
CA GLY A 63 8.33 6.27 10.07
C GLY A 63 7.29 6.93 10.99
N GLU A 64 7.48 8.23 11.20
CA GLU A 64 6.65 9.08 12.07
C GLU A 64 5.94 10.15 11.23
N ASP A 65 4.81 10.67 11.71
CA ASP A 65 4.12 11.75 11.01
C ASP A 65 5.02 13.01 10.95
N PRO A 66 5.09 13.74 9.81
CA PRO A 66 4.27 13.61 8.62
C PRO A 66 4.82 12.65 7.54
N ASP A 67 6.03 12.09 7.74
CA ASP A 67 6.73 11.25 6.76
C ASP A 67 6.36 9.77 6.82
N ARG A 68 5.36 9.42 7.64
CA ARG A 68 4.89 8.06 7.85
C ARG A 68 4.33 7.46 6.55
N ARG A 69 4.89 6.32 6.13
CA ARG A 69 4.57 5.60 4.89
C ARG A 69 3.95 4.25 5.17
N ILE A 70 3.24 3.69 4.19
CA ILE A 70 2.79 2.29 4.22
C ILE A 70 3.72 1.46 3.35
N VAL A 71 4.16 0.32 3.89
CA VAL A 71 4.86 -0.73 3.17
C VAL A 71 3.92 -1.92 2.99
N VAL A 72 3.95 -2.50 1.80
CA VAL A 72 3.23 -3.72 1.44
C VAL A 72 4.24 -4.75 0.96
N CYS A 73 4.13 -5.97 1.46
CA CYS A 73 4.98 -7.09 1.06
C CYS A 73 4.20 -8.40 1.03
N THR A 74 4.79 -9.45 0.47
CA THR A 74 4.24 -10.80 0.61
C THR A 74 4.44 -11.30 2.04
N LYS A 75 3.54 -12.16 2.52
CA LYS A 75 3.65 -12.78 3.86
C LYS A 75 4.92 -13.62 3.99
N ASP A 76 5.35 -14.26 2.90
CA ASP A 76 6.54 -15.12 2.86
C ASP A 76 7.84 -14.34 3.05
N LEU A 77 7.88 -13.05 2.67
CA LEU A 77 9.05 -12.20 2.88
C LEU A 77 9.38 -12.02 4.36
N VAL A 78 8.37 -12.00 5.23
CA VAL A 78 8.53 -11.75 6.68
C VAL A 78 8.71 -13.06 7.46
N ALA A 79 8.47 -14.21 6.83
CA ALA A 79 8.62 -15.53 7.45
C ALA A 79 10.03 -16.14 7.30
N ARG A 80 10.92 -15.44 6.58
CA ARG A 80 12.35 -15.77 6.45
C ARG A 80 13.15 -15.11 7.57
#